data_AF-A0A072UT32-F1
#
_entry.id   AF-A0A072UT32-F1
#
_cell.length_a   1.000
_cell.length_b   1.000
_cell.length_c   1.000
_cell.angle_alpha   90.00
_cell.angle_beta   90.00
_cell.angle_gamma   90.00
#
_symmetry.space_group_name_H-M   'P 1'
#
loop_
_entity.id
_entity.type
_entity.pdbx_description
1 polymer ?
#
loop_
_entity_poly.entity_id
_entity_poly.type
_entity_poly.pdbx_seq_one_letter_code
_entity_poly.pdbx_strand_id
1 'polypeptide(L)'
;MRVLELEKKIVTGNLPFLDKDIRNFIQSRSCIGKENDASDVLKLCKNLKDIDDAFKYEFTIDESNKLEHIMWAFGDSIRAYESFGDVVVFDTT
;
A
#
# COMPACT_ATOMS: atom_id res chain seq x y z
N MET A 1 -20.20 -17.93 12.87
CA MET A 1 -21.62 -17.66 12.56
C MET A 1 -22.56 -18.27 13.61
N ARG A 2 -22.51 -19.57 13.91
CA ARG A 2 -23.34 -20.22 14.97
C ARG A 2 -23.29 -19.58 16.36
N VAL A 3 -22.14 -19.06 16.78
CA VAL A 3 -21.98 -18.37 18.07
C VAL A 3 -22.85 -17.10 18.13
N LEU A 4 -22.92 -16.32 17.05
CA LEU A 4 -23.72 -15.10 16.97
C LEU A 4 -25.22 -15.39 16.92
N GLU A 5 -25.63 -16.49 16.28
CA GLU A 5 -27.01 -16.97 16.28
C GLU A 5 -27.47 -17.32 17.70
N LEU A 6 -26.62 -18.03 18.45
CA LEU A 6 -26.85 -18.37 19.87
C LEU A 6 -26.93 -17.12 20.75
N GLU A 7 -26.00 -16.17 20.62
CA GLU A 7 -25.99 -14.92 21.38
C GLU A 7 -27.25 -14.08 21.13
N LYS A 8 -27.73 -14.04 19.89
CA LYS A 8 -28.94 -13.29 19.51
C LYS A 8 -30.24 -14.07 19.69
N LYS A 9 -30.18 -15.33 20.17
CA LYS A 9 -31.32 -16.24 20.30
C LYS A 9 -32.10 -16.44 19.00
N ILE A 10 -31.39 -16.50 17.88
CA ILE A 10 -31.95 -16.67 16.54
C ILE A 10 -31.87 -18.15 16.15
N VAL A 11 -32.88 -18.64 15.43
CA VAL A 11 -32.90 -20.02 14.91
C VAL A 11 -31.69 -20.22 13.99
N THR A 12 -30.98 -21.33 14.18
CA THR A 12 -29.80 -21.69 13.39
C THR A 12 -30.12 -21.65 11.89
N GLY A 13 -29.35 -20.88 11.12
CA GLY A 13 -29.55 -20.69 9.68
C GLY A 13 -30.38 -19.46 9.29
N ASN A 14 -30.95 -18.72 10.25
CA ASN A 14 -31.78 -17.54 10.00
C ASN A 14 -31.17 -16.24 10.54
N LEU A 15 -29.83 -16.11 10.53
CA LEU A 15 -29.18 -14.85 10.92
C LEU A 15 -29.41 -13.77 9.84
N PRO A 16 -30.18 -12.70 10.11
CA PRO A 16 -30.35 -11.61 9.14
C PRO A 16 -29.07 -10.78 9.06
N PHE A 17 -28.87 -10.08 7.94
CA PHE A 17 -27.79 -9.10 7.81
C PHE A 17 -27.88 -8.06 8.93
N LEU A 18 -26.77 -7.87 9.64
CA LEU A 18 -26.64 -6.85 10.67
C LEU A 18 -26.07 -5.57 10.07
N ASP A 19 -26.35 -4.42 10.69
CA ASP A 19 -25.69 -3.16 10.33
C ASP A 19 -24.16 -3.26 10.39
N LYS A 20 -23.63 -4.13 11.26
CA LYS A 20 -22.20 -4.44 11.32
C LYS A 20 -21.71 -5.12 10.04
N ASP A 21 -22.52 -5.97 9.43
CA ASP A 21 -22.18 -6.65 8.17
C ASP A 21 -22.20 -5.66 7.00
N ILE A 22 -23.14 -4.72 7.00
CA ILE A 22 -23.19 -3.62 6.03
C ILE A 22 -21.97 -2.71 6.20
N ARG A 23 -21.64 -2.32 7.44
CA ARG A 23 -20.44 -1.53 7.73
C ARG A 23 -19.16 -2.25 7.35
N ASN A 24 -19.04 -3.54 7.66
CA ASN A 24 -17.88 -4.36 7.27
C ASN A 24 -17.79 -4.47 5.74
N PHE A 25 -18.92 -4.64 5.04
CA PHE A 25 -18.96 -4.68 3.58
C PHE A 25 -18.48 -3.35 2.97
N ILE A 26 -19.03 -2.23 3.43
CA ILE A 26 -18.60 -0.90 3.01
C ILE A 26 -17.12 -0.70 3.33
N GLN A 27 -16.67 -1.07 4.54
CA GLN A 27 -15.28 -0.93 4.98
C GLN A 27 -14.31 -1.78 4.13
N SER A 28 -14.69 -3.01 3.79
CA SER A 28 -13.91 -3.89 2.91
C SER A 28 -13.78 -3.33 1.49
N ARG A 29 -14.79 -2.58 1.04
CA ARG A 29 -14.77 -1.86 -0.25
C ARG A 29 -14.09 -0.49 -0.14
N SER A 30 -14.12 0.12 1.04
CA SER A 30 -13.61 1.45 1.34
C SER A 30 -12.17 1.43 1.85
N CYS A 31 -11.31 0.53 1.35
CA CYS A 31 -9.86 0.70 1.41
C CYS A 31 -9.35 2.04 0.80
N ILE A 32 -10.25 2.97 0.46
CA ILE A 32 -10.11 4.40 0.20
C ILE A 32 -9.15 5.11 1.17
N GLY A 33 -8.89 4.58 2.38
CA GLY A 33 -7.84 5.08 3.26
C GLY A 33 -6.40 4.80 2.79
N LYS A 34 -6.15 3.73 2.03
CA LYS A 34 -4.82 3.40 1.46
C LYS A 34 -4.47 4.24 0.23
N GLU A 35 -5.47 4.80 -0.45
CA GLU A 35 -5.22 5.67 -1.60
C GLU A 35 -4.41 6.90 -1.21
N ASN A 36 -4.61 7.42 0.01
CA ASN A 36 -3.86 8.58 0.48
C ASN A 36 -2.36 8.26 0.62
N ASP A 37 -2.02 7.09 1.15
CA ASP A 37 -0.63 6.66 1.33
C ASP A 37 0.09 6.54 -0.02
N ALA A 38 -0.54 5.92 -1.02
CA ALA A 38 0.05 5.78 -2.36
C ALA A 38 0.21 7.12 -3.08
N SER A 39 -0.81 8.00 -3.00
CA SER A 39 -0.75 9.37 -3.51
C SER A 39 0.41 10.15 -2.89
N ASP A 40 0.57 10.05 -1.58
CA ASP A 40 1.57 10.82 -0.84
C ASP A 40 3.00 10.32 -1.13
N VAL A 41 3.18 9.00 -1.31
CA VAL A 41 4.45 8.43 -1.80
C VAL A 41 4.79 8.96 -3.19
N LEU A 42 3.83 8.99 -4.13
CA LEU A 42 4.08 9.52 -5.47
C LEU A 42 4.42 11.02 -5.46
N LYS A 43 3.75 11.81 -4.61
CA LYS A 43 4.11 13.22 -4.40
C LYS A 43 5.53 13.36 -3.85
N LEU A 44 5.91 12.52 -2.89
CA LEU A 44 7.27 12.51 -2.34
C LEU A 44 8.30 12.18 -3.43
N CYS A 45 8.09 11.12 -4.21
CA CYS A 45 8.97 10.75 -5.32
C CYS A 45 9.12 11.89 -6.34
N LYS A 46 8.02 12.58 -6.67
CA LYS A 46 8.05 13.75 -7.54
C LYS A 46 8.88 14.88 -6.94
N ASN A 47 8.67 15.22 -5.67
CA ASN A 47 9.46 16.25 -5.00
C ASN A 47 10.95 15.90 -4.93
N LEU A 48 11.29 14.63 -4.66
CA LEU A 48 12.68 14.16 -4.65
C LEU A 48 13.31 14.26 -6.04
N LYS A 49 12.54 13.98 -7.10
CA LYS A 49 12.99 14.15 -8.49
C LYS A 49 13.26 15.61 -8.84
N ASP A 50 12.42 16.53 -8.37
CA ASP A 50 12.58 17.96 -8.59
C ASP A 50 13.82 18.52 -7.85
N ILE A 51 14.24 17.87 -6.75
CA ILE A 51 15.43 18.25 -5.96
C ILE A 51 16.71 17.63 -6.54
N ASP A 52 16.67 16.36 -6.93
CA ASP A 52 17.81 15.62 -7.47
C ASP A 52 17.44 14.97 -8.82
N ASP A 53 17.98 15.53 -9.90
CA ASP A 53 17.79 15.00 -11.25
C ASP A 53 18.34 13.57 -11.43
N ALA A 54 19.27 13.13 -10.57
CA ALA A 54 19.77 11.77 -10.58
C ALA A 54 18.84 10.78 -9.84
N PHE A 55 17.90 11.25 -9.02
CA PHE A 55 16.86 10.40 -8.43
C PHE A 55 16.02 9.76 -9.55
N LYS A 56 15.72 8.47 -9.42
CA LYS A 56 14.86 7.74 -10.35
C LYS A 56 13.75 7.04 -9.60
N TYR A 57 12.56 7.04 -10.19
CA TYR A 57 11.43 6.24 -9.72
C TYR A 57 10.59 5.79 -10.89
N GLU A 58 9.95 4.64 -10.76
CA GLU A 58 9.03 4.06 -11.74
C GLU A 58 7.92 3.31 -11.00
N PHE A 59 6.73 3.29 -11.57
CA PHE A 59 5.57 2.66 -10.96
C PHE A 59 4.59 2.12 -12.00
N THR A 60 3.77 1.15 -11.57
CA THR A 60 2.65 0.61 -12.36
C THR A 60 1.33 0.84 -11.63
N ILE A 61 0.26 0.90 -12.42
CA ILE A 61 -1.11 1.05 -11.93
C ILE A 61 -1.92 -0.18 -12.39
N ASP A 62 -2.76 -0.71 -11.51
CA ASP A 62 -3.65 -1.83 -11.81
C ASP A 62 -4.89 -1.41 -12.64
N GLU A 63 -5.71 -2.40 -13.01
CA GLU A 63 -6.96 -2.19 -13.76
C GLU A 63 -7.99 -1.33 -13.01
N SER A 64 -7.86 -1.19 -11.69
CA SER A 64 -8.72 -0.37 -10.83
C SER A 64 -8.16 1.03 -10.59
N ASN A 65 -7.15 1.44 -11.36
CA ASN A 65 -6.47 2.73 -11.25
C ASN A 65 -5.78 2.94 -9.89
N LYS A 66 -5.25 1.88 -9.27
CA LYS A 66 -4.50 1.93 -8.01
C LYS A 66 -3.03 1.58 -8.22
N LEU A 67 -2.17 2.18 -7.40
CA LEU A 67 -0.73 1.87 -7.39
C LEU A 67 -0.51 0.38 -7.11
N GLU A 68 0.16 -0.32 -8.02
CA GLU A 68 0.41 -1.76 -7.93
C GLU A 68 1.87 -2.04 -7.53
N HIS A 69 2.82 -1.45 -8.27
CA HIS A 69 4.25 -1.56 -8.00
C HIS A 69 4.91 -0.19 -8.05
N ILE A 70 5.95 -0.01 -7.23
CA ILE A 70 6.82 1.17 -7.26
C ILE A 70 8.25 0.77 -6.90
N MET A 71 9.21 1.36 -7.60
CA MET A 71 10.63 1.26 -7.30
C MET A 71 11.27 2.64 -7.41
N TRP A 72 12.30 2.89 -6.61
CA TRP A 72 13.08 4.12 -6.67
C TRP A 72 14.53 3.87 -6.31
N ALA A 73 15.40 4.77 -6.77
CA ALA A 73 16.82 4.79 -6.44
C ALA A 73 17.29 6.24 -6.29
N PHE A 74 18.05 6.50 -5.23
CA PHE A 74 18.70 7.79 -5.03
C PHE A 74 19.88 7.97 -6.00
N GLY A 75 20.14 9.20 -6.42
CA GLY A 75 21.24 9.51 -7.32
C GLY A 75 22.60 9.05 -6.78
N ASP A 76 22.82 9.19 -5.46
CA ASP A 76 24.03 8.71 -4.79
C ASP A 76 24.16 7.19 -4.87
N SER A 77 23.06 6.45 -4.70
CA SER A 77 23.05 4.99 -4.83
C SER A 77 23.40 4.57 -6.26
N ILE A 78 22.90 5.28 -7.27
CA ILE A 78 23.23 5.01 -8.68
C ILE A 78 24.70 5.27 -8.96
N ARG A 79 25.24 6.43 -8.53
CA ARG A 79 26.67 6.76 -8.68
C ARG A 79 27.59 5.80 -7.94
N ALA A 80 27.20 5.40 -6.73
CA ALA A 80 27.93 4.41 -5.96
C ALA A 80 27.95 3.06 -6.69
N TYR A 81 26.82 2.61 -7.23
CA TYR A 81 26.77 1.39 -8.03
C TYR A 81 27.64 1.48 -9.29
N GLU A 82 27.65 2.62 -9.99
CA GLU A 82 28.55 2.83 -11.15
C GLU A 82 30.03 2.77 -10.76
N SER A 83 30.37 3.22 -9.55
CA SER A 83 31.76 3.28 -9.07
C SER A 83 32.26 1.95 -8.50
N PHE A 84 31.42 1.25 -7.74
CA PHE A 84 31.80 0.07 -6.96
C PHE A 84 31.26 -1.24 -7.55
N GLY A 85 30.25 -1.19 -8.41
CA GLY A 85 29.58 -2.36 -8.96
C GLY A 85 28.70 -3.08 -7.93
N ASP A 86 28.74 -4.41 -7.94
CA ASP A 86 27.90 -5.30 -7.11
C ASP A 86 28.45 -5.48 -5.68
N VAL A 87 28.87 -4.37 -5.05
CA VAL A 87 29.42 -4.37 -3.69
C VAL A 87 28.30 -4.02 -2.71
N VAL A 88 28.01 -4.95 -1.80
CA VAL A 88 27.08 -4.73 -0.68
C VAL A 88 27.87 -4.35 0.56
N VAL A 89 27.58 -3.18 1.12
CA VAL A 89 28.20 -2.70 2.37
C VAL A 89 27.14 -2.70 3.47
N PHE A 90 27.46 -3.33 4.60
CA PHE A 90 26.63 -3.30 5.81
C PHE A 90 27.27 -2.36 6.84
N ASP A 91 26.51 -1.38 7.30
CA ASP A 91 26.88 -0.56 8.45
C ASP A 91 26.49 -1.31 9.74
N THR A 92 27.44 -1.49 10.65
CA THR A 92 27.23 -2.20 11.94
C THR A 92 27.34 -1.25 13.12
N THR A 93 26.56 -0.17 13.10
CA THR A 93 26.49 0.81 14.19
C THR A 93 25.59 0.35 15.34
#